data_AF-A2TJT7-F1
#
_entry.id   AF-A2TJT7-F1
#
_cell.length_a   1.000
_cell.length_b   1.000
_cell.length_c   1.000
_cell.angle_alpha   90.00
_cell.angle_beta   90.00
_cell.angle_gamma   90.00
#
_symmetry.space_group_name_H-M   'P 1'
#
loop_
_entity.id
_entity.type
_entity.pdbx_description
1 polymer ?
#
loop_
_entity_poly.entity_id
_entity_poly.type
_entity_poly.pdbx_seq_one_letter_code
_entity_poly.pdbx_strand_id
1 'polypeptide(L)'
;MSSRSRNWTAKENKAFEQALAVYDKDTPDRWVNVAKAVPGRTVEEVKRHYEILVEDVKSIESGKVPFPNYRTIRESGSMKNDEQR
;
A
#
# COMPACT_ATOMS: atom_id res chain seq x y z
N MET A 1 -11.52 22.51 17.25
CA MET A 1 -10.47 21.71 17.91
C MET A 1 -9.86 20.81 16.85
N SER A 2 -8.63 21.08 16.39
CA SER A 2 -7.97 20.17 15.44
C SER A 2 -7.52 18.93 16.21
N SER A 3 -8.28 17.83 16.09
CA SER A 3 -7.79 16.53 16.53
C SER A 3 -6.55 16.20 15.69
N ARG A 4 -5.40 16.06 16.34
CA ARG A 4 -4.22 15.46 15.68
C ARG A 4 -4.63 14.04 15.34
N SER A 5 -4.90 13.76 14.07
CA SER A 5 -5.16 12.41 13.60
C SER A 5 -3.94 11.56 13.96
N ARG A 6 -4.15 10.55 14.80
CA ARG A 6 -3.10 9.64 15.26
C ARG A 6 -2.61 8.85 14.04
N ASN A 7 -1.30 8.65 13.91
CA ASN A 7 -0.74 7.86 12.82
C ASN A 7 -1.33 6.44 12.80
N TRP A 8 -1.53 5.88 11.61
CA TRP A 8 -2.00 4.50 11.43
C TRP A 8 -0.92 3.51 11.85
N THR A 9 -1.28 2.59 12.74
CA THR A 9 -0.43 1.45 13.10
C THR A 9 -0.55 0.34 12.06
N ALA A 10 0.46 -0.53 11.99
CA ALA A 10 0.42 -1.68 11.07
C ALA A 10 -0.80 -2.58 11.29
N LYS A 11 -1.23 -2.76 12.55
CA LYS A 11 -2.42 -3.55 12.89
C LYS A 11 -3.70 -2.90 12.38
N GLU A 12 -3.86 -1.60 12.56
CA GLU A 12 -5.02 -0.85 12.05
C GLU A 12 -5.04 -0.87 10.52
N ASN A 13 -3.90 -0.64 9.86
CA ASN A 13 -3.82 -0.65 8.40
C ASN A 13 -4.17 -2.04 7.84
N LYS A 14 -3.68 -3.12 8.47
CA LYS A 14 -4.05 -4.49 8.09
C LYS A 14 -5.55 -4.74 8.22
N ALA A 15 -6.17 -4.29 9.32
CA ALA A 15 -7.61 -4.43 9.51
C ALA A 15 -8.41 -3.63 8.47
N PHE A 16 -7.92 -2.44 8.11
CA PHE A 16 -8.50 -1.61 7.06
C PHE A 16 -8.43 -2.29 5.69
N GLU A 17 -7.28 -2.82 5.29
CA GLU A 17 -7.13 -3.56 4.03
C GLU A 17 -8.04 -4.78 3.96
N GLN A 18 -8.13 -5.55 5.05
CA GLN A 18 -9.05 -6.68 5.15
C GLN A 18 -10.51 -6.23 5.02
N ALA A 19 -10.88 -5.11 5.64
CA ALA A 19 -12.22 -4.57 5.53
C ALA A 19 -12.54 -4.08 4.11
N LEU A 20 -11.58 -3.47 3.40
CA LEU A 20 -11.77 -3.08 2.00
C LEU A 20 -11.96 -4.28 1.06
N ALA A 21 -11.37 -5.43 1.38
CA ALA A 21 -11.57 -6.67 0.63
C ALA A 21 -12.96 -7.28 0.84
N VAL A 22 -13.58 -7.05 2.00
CA VAL A 22 -14.93 -7.53 2.32
C VAL A 22 -16.00 -6.55 1.83
N TYR A 23 -15.79 -5.26 2.04
CA TYR A 23 -16.72 -4.19 1.66
C TYR A 23 -16.22 -3.50 0.39
N ASP A 24 -16.73 -3.98 -0.74
CA ASP A 24 -16.42 -3.45 -2.06
C ASP A 24 -17.02 -2.05 -2.29
N LYS A 25 -16.87 -1.53 -3.51
CA LYS A 25 -17.34 -0.19 -3.89
C LYS A 25 -18.87 -0.06 -3.94
N ASP A 26 -19.59 -1.17 -4.13
CA ASP A 26 -21.04 -1.20 -4.32
C ASP A 26 -21.77 -1.48 -3.00
N THR A 27 -21.02 -1.80 -1.95
CA THR A 27 -21.52 -2.00 -0.58
C THR A 27 -22.18 -0.71 -0.03
N PRO A 28 -23.47 -0.76 0.36
CA PRO A 28 -24.12 0.35 1.06
C PRO A 28 -23.41 0.66 2.39
N ASP A 29 -23.32 1.94 2.74
CA ASP A 29 -22.65 2.40 3.97
C ASP A 29 -21.23 1.85 4.15
N ARG A 30 -20.53 1.58 3.04
CA ARG A 30 -19.17 1.00 2.99
C ARG A 30 -18.26 1.55 4.08
N TRP A 31 -18.14 2.87 4.17
CA TRP A 31 -17.22 3.53 5.10
C TRP A 31 -17.61 3.36 6.57
N VAL A 32 -18.90 3.25 6.87
CA VAL A 32 -19.38 2.94 8.22
C VAL A 32 -19.00 1.51 8.59
N ASN A 33 -19.16 0.57 7.66
CA ASN A 33 -18.80 -0.83 7.88
C ASN A 33 -17.28 -1.04 8.02
N VAL A 34 -16.48 -0.33 7.21
CA VAL A 34 -15.01 -0.33 7.34
C VAL A 34 -14.58 0.28 8.67
N ALA A 35 -15.15 1.42 9.09
CA ALA A 35 -14.81 2.03 10.38
C ALA A 35 -15.17 1.11 11.57
N LYS A 36 -16.28 0.38 11.50
CA LYS A 36 -16.63 -0.64 12.51
C LYS A 36 -15.60 -1.78 12.58
N ALA A 37 -15.00 -2.14 11.45
CA ALA A 37 -13.98 -3.19 11.38
C ALA A 37 -12.57 -2.72 11.81
N VAL A 38 -12.36 -1.40 11.97
CA VAL A 38 -11.10 -0.80 12.42
C VAL A 38 -11.31 -0.09 13.76
N PRO A 39 -11.16 -0.79 14.90
CA PRO A 39 -11.40 -0.20 16.21
C PRO A 39 -10.55 1.06 16.44
N GLY A 40 -11.19 2.12 16.90
CA GLY A 40 -10.52 3.38 17.24
C GLY A 40 -10.35 4.37 16.07
N ARG A 41 -10.91 4.08 14.89
CA ARG A 41 -10.93 5.00 13.74
C ARG A 41 -12.34 5.48 13.42
N THR A 42 -12.46 6.75 13.08
CA THR A 42 -13.75 7.31 12.63
C THR A 42 -13.93 7.10 11.14
N VAL A 43 -15.18 7.27 10.67
CA VAL A 43 -15.53 7.18 9.24
C VAL A 43 -14.73 8.19 8.41
N GLU A 44 -14.51 9.39 8.93
CA GLU A 44 -13.75 10.46 8.27
C GLU A 44 -12.26 10.10 8.18
N GLU A 45 -11.68 9.51 9.22
CA GLU A 45 -10.28 9.05 9.20
C GLU A 45 -10.07 7.90 8.22
N VAL A 46 -11.03 6.97 8.14
CA VAL A 46 -11.02 5.86 7.18
C VAL A 46 -11.12 6.37 5.75
N LYS A 47 -12.04 7.30 5.46
CA LYS A 47 -12.17 7.92 4.13
C LYS A 47 -10.89 8.63 3.70
N ARG A 48 -10.31 9.46 4.58
CA ARG A 48 -9.05 10.16 4.30
C ARG A 48 -7.91 9.17 4.03
N HIS A 49 -7.80 8.11 4.83
CA HIS A 49 -6.78 7.09 4.64
C HIS A 49 -6.93 6.37 3.29
N TYR A 50 -8.16 6.10 2.87
CA TYR A 50 -8.45 5.56 1.55
C TYR A 50 -8.06 6.51 0.41
N GLU A 51 -8.33 7.81 0.54
CA GLU A 51 -7.95 8.80 -0.47
C GLU A 51 -6.43 8.85 -0.68
N ILE A 52 -5.66 8.82 0.41
CA ILE A 52 -4.19 8.75 0.37
C ILE A 52 -3.74 7.46 -0.32
N LEU A 53 -4.32 6.31 0.04
CA LEU A 53 -3.99 5.03 -0.61
C LEU A 53 -4.24 5.07 -2.12
N VAL A 54 -5.35 5.66 -2.56
CA VAL A 54 -5.65 5.81 -3.99
C VAL A 54 -4.65 6.73 -4.69
N GLU A 55 -4.23 7.81 -4.04
CA GLU A 55 -3.20 8.71 -4.57
C GLU A 55 -1.83 8.00 -4.69
N ASP A 56 -1.45 7.22 -3.69
CA ASP A 56 -0.21 6.44 -3.70
C ASP A 56 -0.20 5.42 -4.84
N VAL A 57 -1.30 4.66 -5.01
CA VAL A 57 -1.44 3.69 -6.12
C VAL A 57 -1.32 4.40 -7.47
N LYS A 58 -2.03 5.51 -7.68
CA LYS A 58 -1.93 6.31 -8.91
C LYS A 58 -0.51 6.83 -9.15
N SER A 59 0.20 7.20 -8.10
CA SER A 59 1.58 7.69 -8.19
C SER A 59 2.55 6.57 -8.59
N ILE A 60 2.34 5.36 -8.06
CA ILE A 60 3.11 4.17 -8.47
C ILE A 60 2.82 3.82 -9.93
N GLU A 61 1.55 3.73 -10.32
CA GLU A 61 1.13 3.37 -11.68
C GLU A 61 1.57 4.40 -12.73
N SER A 62 1.63 5.68 -12.37
CA SER A 62 2.12 6.75 -13.25
C SER A 62 3.65 6.86 -13.31
N GLY A 63 4.39 5.96 -12.65
CA GLY A 63 5.86 5.95 -12.64
C GLY A 63 6.49 7.14 -11.89
N LYS A 64 5.72 7.81 -11.03
CA LYS A 64 6.20 8.95 -10.21
C LYS A 64 6.95 8.50 -8.96
N VAL A 65 6.90 7.21 -8.63
CA VAL A 65 7.70 6.62 -7.56
C VAL A 65 8.96 6.00 -8.17
N PRO A 66 10.17 6.43 -7.77
CA PRO A 66 11.39 5.82 -8.27
C PRO A 66 11.42 4.36 -7.83
N PHE A 67 11.59 3.45 -8.79
CA PHE A 67 11.82 2.04 -8.48
C PHE A 67 13.09 1.92 -7.64
N PRO A 68 13.08 1.11 -6.57
CA PRO A 68 14.31 0.78 -5.86
C PRO A 68 15.34 0.24 -6.87
N ASN A 69 16.60 0.65 -6.72
CA ASN A 69 17.68 0.13 -7.56
C ASN A 69 17.99 -1.31 -7.12
N TYR A 70 17.18 -2.27 -7.58
CA TYR A 70 17.43 -3.69 -7.45
C TYR A 70 18.58 -4.05 -8.39
N ARG A 71 19.82 -3.66 -8.06
CA ARG A 71 21.00 -4.17 -8.77
C ARG A 71 20.96 -5.69 -8.65
N THR A 72 20.48 -6.35 -9.69
CA THR A 72 20.65 -7.77 -9.89
C THR A 72 22.14 -8.01 -9.92
N ILE A 73 22.67 -8.72 -8.91
CA ILE A 73 23.99 -9.32 -8.97
C ILE A 73 23.89 -10.42 -10.03
N ARG A 74 23.86 -10.03 -11.32
CA ARG A 74 24.15 -10.95 -12.41
C ARG A 74 25.66 -11.07 -12.41
N GLU A 75 26.11 -12.10 -11.70
CA GLU A 75 27.30 -12.89 -11.97
C GLU A 75 28.23 -12.23 -12.98
N SER A 76 29.21 -11.50 -12.47
CA SER A 76 30.49 -11.30 -13.14
C SER A 76 31.24 -12.64 -13.21
N GLY A 77 30.63 -13.64 -13.84
CA GLY A 77 31.25 -14.88 -14.26
C GLY A 77 31.89 -14.67 -15.62
N SER A 78 33.11 -14.15 -15.61
CA SER A 78 33.99 -14.16 -16.78
C SER A 78 34.36 -15.62 -17.06
N MET A 79 33.51 -16.34 -17.79
CA MET A 79 33.90 -17.60 -18.43
C MET A 79 34.66 -17.23 -19.70
N LYS A 80 35.98 -17.13 -19.56
CA LYS A 80 36.91 -17.20 -20.69
C LYS A 80 36.81 -18.63 -21.24
N ASN A 81 36.32 -18.77 -22.46
CA ASN A 81 36.46 -20.02 -23.21
C ASN A 81 37.92 -20.10 -23.67
N ASP A 82 38.74 -20.90 -22.98
CA ASP A 82 40.03 -21.35 -23.50
C ASP A 82 39.74 -22.46 -24.53
N GLU A 83 39.84 -22.10 -25.82
CA GLU A 83 39.83 -23.04 -26.93
C GLU A 83 41.24 -23.67 -27.05
N GLN A 84 41.34 -24.93 -26.64
CA GLN A 84 42.57 -25.70 -26.60
C GLN A 84 42.92 -26.23 -28.00
N ARG A 85 44.11 -25.86 -28.49
CA ARG A 85 44.75 -26.32 -29.72
C ARG A 85 45.61 -27.57 -29.47
#